data_AF-A0A7G3ZDX7-F1
#
_entry.id   AF-A0A7G3ZDX7-F1
#
_cell.length_a   1.000
_cell.length_b   1.000
_cell.length_c   1.000
_cell.angle_alpha   90.00
_cell.angle_beta   90.00
_cell.angle_gamma   90.00
#
_symmetry.space_group_name_H-M   'P 1'
#
loop_
_entity.id
_entity.type
_entity.pdbx_description
1 polymer ?
#
loop_
_entity_poly.entity_id
_entity_poly.type
_entity_poly.pdbx_seq_one_letter_code
_entity_poly.pdbx_strand_id
1 'polypeptide(L)'
;MILQPISIEIPALGPWLEQCFERNITARQLEAMAWLLGFWIGDGHRKGAKIALNSEDHDVNARLRENAKVWGMTLRAERGNGLGAQGYLHTYNGAVRNLNKNNPLVKVLEGLRFWENGEKNGLKSVPLFMRTEQIVVREAFLAGLIDSDSSCNIQGGSIRAEIATVYPPIGDGVNFIGRSLGLTVSVHFRGANFSERHGLKESDLWTFHYMVGQIMKHSGRY
;
A
#
# COMPACT_ATOMS: atom_id res chain seq x y z
N MET A 1 -25.59 -4.08 -3.22
CA MET A 1 -25.71 -2.64 -2.90
C MET A 1 -24.81 -1.90 -3.88
N ILE A 2 -25.37 -1.11 -4.80
CA ILE A 2 -24.57 -0.27 -5.70
C ILE A 2 -24.15 0.95 -4.87
N LEU A 3 -22.88 1.00 -4.47
CA LEU A 3 -22.32 2.17 -3.80
C LEU A 3 -21.86 3.14 -4.90
N GLN A 4 -22.35 4.38 -4.86
CA GLN A 4 -21.76 5.44 -5.68
C GLN A 4 -20.31 5.68 -5.25
N PRO A 5 -19.40 5.98 -6.20
CA PRO A 5 -18.06 6.45 -5.87
C PRO A 5 -18.13 7.65 -4.94
N ILE A 6 -17.14 7.77 -4.05
CA ILE A 6 -17.04 8.92 -3.14
C ILE A 6 -16.25 10.00 -3.87
N SER A 7 -16.98 10.97 -4.43
CA SER A 7 -16.40 12.12 -5.14
C SER A 7 -15.87 13.22 -4.22
N ILE A 8 -16.20 13.19 -2.93
CA ILE A 8 -15.67 14.15 -1.96
C ILE A 8 -14.20 13.83 -1.66
N GLU A 9 -13.34 14.83 -1.80
CA GLU A 9 -11.91 14.77 -1.49
C GLU A 9 -11.62 15.71 -0.30
N ILE A 10 -11.13 15.14 0.80
CA ILE A 10 -10.70 15.83 2.02
C ILE A 10 -9.21 15.54 2.17
N PRO A 11 -8.32 16.44 1.72
CA PRO A 11 -6.88 16.23 1.78
C PRO A 11 -6.40 16.15 3.23
N ALA A 12 -5.80 15.02 3.62
CA ALA A 12 -5.19 14.84 4.93
C ALA A 12 -3.69 14.50 4.81
N LEU A 13 -3.31 13.63 3.88
CA LEU A 13 -1.92 13.23 3.67
C LEU A 13 -1.04 14.43 3.28
N GLY A 14 -1.43 15.18 2.25
CA GLY A 14 -0.67 16.34 1.76
C GLY A 14 -0.41 17.39 2.85
N PRO A 15 -1.46 17.96 3.47
CA PRO A 15 -1.32 18.95 4.54
C PRO A 15 -0.49 18.43 5.73
N TRP A 16 -0.67 17.16 6.10
CA TRP A 16 0.11 16.57 7.18
C TRP A 16 1.60 16.46 6.82
N LEU A 17 1.93 16.06 5.59
CA LEU A 17 3.31 16.01 5.11
C LEU A 17 3.94 17.41 5.08
N GLU A 18 3.22 18.42 4.64
CA GLU A 18 3.70 19.80 4.61
C GLU A 18 4.04 20.31 6.01
N GLN A 19 3.14 20.04 6.97
CA GLN A 19 3.34 20.38 8.38
C GLN A 19 4.50 19.60 9.00
N CYS A 20 4.57 18.29 8.78
CA CYS A 20 5.57 17.42 9.42
C CYS A 20 7.00 17.67 8.92
N PHE A 21 7.14 18.04 7.64
CA PHE A 21 8.44 18.26 7.00
C PHE A 21 8.76 19.74 6.76
N GLU A 22 7.90 20.65 7.24
CA GLU A 22 8.07 22.11 7.17
C GLU A 22 8.42 22.61 5.76
N ARG A 23 7.75 22.05 4.75
CA ARG A 23 8.01 22.35 3.33
C ARG A 23 6.78 22.08 2.48
N ASN A 24 6.65 22.79 1.37
CA ASN A 24 5.62 22.49 0.37
C ASN A 24 5.85 21.10 -0.25
N ILE A 25 4.76 20.36 -0.49
CA ILE A 25 4.81 19.02 -1.06
C ILE A 25 4.32 19.05 -2.50
N THR A 26 5.15 18.56 -3.42
CA THR A 26 4.77 18.46 -4.83
C THR A 26 3.83 17.27 -5.07
N ALA A 27 3.06 17.31 -6.17
CA ALA A 27 2.21 16.18 -6.56
C ALA A 27 2.99 14.85 -6.66
N ARG A 28 4.21 14.89 -7.20
CA ARG A 28 5.09 13.71 -7.29
C ARG A 28 5.52 13.19 -5.92
N GLN A 29 5.79 14.07 -4.95
CA GLN A 29 6.13 13.67 -3.58
C GLN A 29 4.94 13.04 -2.88
N LEU A 30 3.75 13.62 -3.04
CA LEU A 30 2.51 13.10 -2.50
C LEU A 30 2.20 11.70 -3.06
N GLU A 31 2.23 11.54 -4.38
CA GLU A 31 2.04 10.25 -5.07
C GLU A 31 3.07 9.22 -4.62
N ALA A 32 4.36 9.60 -4.55
CA ALA A 32 5.42 8.71 -4.10
C ALA A 32 5.21 8.23 -2.66
N MET A 33 4.78 9.11 -1.75
CA MET A 33 4.50 8.70 -0.36
C MET A 33 3.28 7.79 -0.29
N ALA A 34 2.19 8.14 -0.99
CA ALA A 34 0.98 7.33 -1.04
C ALA A 34 1.27 5.91 -1.53
N TRP A 35 2.05 5.78 -2.62
CA TRP A 35 2.49 4.49 -3.13
C TRP A 35 3.37 3.73 -2.13
N LEU A 36 4.34 4.39 -1.47
CA LEU A 36 5.18 3.75 -0.45
C LEU A 36 4.37 3.22 0.74
N LEU A 37 3.32 3.95 1.15
CA LEU A 37 2.42 3.50 2.21
C LEU A 37 1.64 2.25 1.80
N GLY A 38 1.11 2.23 0.57
CA GLY A 38 0.45 1.05 0.00
C GLY A 38 1.36 -0.17 -0.03
N PHE A 39 2.56 0.02 -0.59
CA PHE A 39 3.57 -1.04 -0.69
C PHE A 39 4.01 -1.55 0.69
N TRP A 40 4.16 -0.65 1.67
CA TRP A 40 4.48 -1.05 3.05
C TRP A 40 3.32 -1.79 3.73
N ILE A 41 2.06 -1.45 3.42
CA ILE A 41 0.91 -2.16 3.99
C ILE A 41 0.89 -3.62 3.55
N GLY A 42 1.23 -3.93 2.29
CA GLY A 42 1.44 -5.31 1.84
C GLY A 42 2.69 -5.93 2.47
N ASP A 43 3.88 -5.53 2.00
CA ASP A 43 5.13 -6.25 2.30
C ASP A 43 6.02 -5.62 3.38
N GLY A 44 5.61 -4.50 3.95
CA GLY A 44 6.33 -3.85 5.04
C GLY A 44 6.44 -4.72 6.30
N HIS A 45 7.52 -4.56 7.04
CA HIS A 45 7.63 -5.13 8.38
C HIS A 45 7.14 -4.11 9.39
N ARG A 46 6.46 -4.56 10.45
CA ARG A 46 6.06 -3.68 11.58
C ARG A 46 7.24 -2.94 12.22
N LYS A 47 8.49 -3.42 12.02
CA LYS A 47 9.71 -2.88 12.62
C LYS A 47 10.31 -1.71 11.82
N GLY A 48 9.45 -0.84 11.30
CA GLY A 48 9.83 0.38 10.59
C GLY A 48 9.99 0.23 9.08
N ALA A 49 10.99 0.90 8.50
CA ALA A 49 11.17 1.05 7.06
C ALA A 49 11.85 -0.17 6.39
N LYS A 50 11.40 -1.37 6.75
CA LYS A 50 11.88 -2.67 6.25
C LYS A 50 10.76 -3.29 5.42
N ILE A 51 11.08 -3.88 4.28
CA ILE A 51 10.10 -4.40 3.32
C ILE A 51 10.58 -5.74 2.76
N ALA A 52 9.68 -6.70 2.55
CA ALA A 52 9.97 -7.92 1.78
C ALA A 52 10.00 -7.59 0.29
N LEU A 53 10.91 -8.20 -0.46
CA LEU A 53 11.07 -7.98 -1.89
C LEU A 53 11.21 -9.32 -2.60
N ASN A 54 10.79 -9.36 -3.86
CA ASN A 54 11.22 -10.37 -4.81
C ASN A 54 12.34 -9.79 -5.67
N SER A 55 13.48 -10.47 -5.71
CA SER A 55 14.68 -10.00 -6.41
C SER A 55 14.55 -9.94 -7.94
N GLU A 56 13.58 -10.67 -8.51
CA GLU A 56 13.31 -10.71 -9.96
C GLU A 56 12.28 -9.65 -10.39
N ASP A 57 11.56 -9.04 -9.46
CA ASP A 57 10.57 -7.99 -9.77
C ASP A 57 11.27 -6.65 -9.96
N HIS A 58 12.09 -6.55 -11.01
CA HIS A 58 12.98 -5.43 -11.26
C HIS A 58 12.24 -4.10 -11.40
N ASP A 59 11.09 -4.07 -12.06
CA ASP A 59 10.28 -2.86 -12.28
C ASP A 59 9.70 -2.33 -10.97
N VAL A 60 9.13 -3.23 -10.15
CA VAL A 60 8.60 -2.90 -8.82
C VAL A 60 9.73 -2.39 -7.91
N ASN A 61 10.87 -3.07 -7.92
CA ASN A 61 12.06 -2.66 -7.15
C ASN A 61 12.62 -1.32 -7.62
N ALA A 62 12.57 -1.03 -8.92
CA ALA A 62 12.97 0.26 -9.49
C ALA A 62 12.03 1.38 -9.01
N ARG A 63 10.72 1.17 -9.11
CA ARG A 63 9.71 2.12 -8.64
C ARG A 63 9.82 2.39 -7.14
N LEU A 64 10.04 1.34 -6.33
CA LEU A 64 10.30 1.48 -4.89
C LEU A 64 11.52 2.36 -4.63
N ARG A 65 12.62 2.13 -5.35
CA ARG A 65 13.86 2.92 -5.22
C ARG A 65 13.64 4.39 -5.61
N GLU A 66 12.92 4.64 -6.70
CA GLU A 66 12.61 5.98 -7.18
C GLU A 66 11.71 6.75 -6.21
N ASN A 67 10.62 6.13 -5.75
CA ASN A 67 9.72 6.73 -4.77
C ASN A 67 10.44 7.00 -3.44
N ALA A 68 11.30 6.09 -2.99
CA ALA A 68 12.12 6.30 -1.79
C ALA A 68 13.08 7.49 -1.97
N LYS A 69 13.72 7.61 -3.13
CA LYS A 69 14.66 8.70 -3.44
C LYS A 69 14.00 10.08 -3.42
N VAL A 70 12.75 10.18 -3.88
CA VAL A 70 11.93 11.42 -3.80
C VAL A 70 11.81 11.94 -2.36
N TRP A 71 11.87 11.04 -1.38
CA TRP A 71 11.82 11.34 0.05
C TRP A 71 13.20 11.28 0.72
N GLY A 72 14.29 11.34 -0.03
CA GLY A 72 15.65 11.32 0.53
C GLY A 72 16.03 9.99 1.18
N MET A 73 15.30 8.91 0.88
CA MET A 73 15.61 7.57 1.34
C MET A 73 16.37 6.79 0.25
N THR A 74 17.23 5.88 0.68
CA THR A 74 17.96 4.96 -0.20
C THR A 74 17.54 3.53 0.09
N LEU A 75 17.11 2.81 -0.95
CA LEU A 75 16.82 1.38 -0.86
C LEU A 75 18.13 0.58 -0.85
N ARG A 76 18.33 -0.20 0.21
CA ARG A 76 19.33 -1.27 0.27
C ARG A 76 18.62 -2.61 0.31
N ALA A 77 18.90 -3.49 -0.64
CA ALA A 77 18.38 -4.84 -0.65
C ALA A 77 19.45 -5.82 -0.16
N GLU A 78 19.08 -6.70 0.75
CA GLU A 78 19.87 -7.84 1.19
C GLU A 78 19.19 -9.10 0.64
N ARG A 79 19.86 -9.83 -0.27
CA ARG A 79 19.31 -11.07 -0.83
C ARG A 79 19.20 -12.12 0.27
N GLY A 80 18.06 -12.81 0.30
CA GLY A 80 17.84 -14.00 1.12
C GLY A 80 18.15 -15.26 0.32
N ASN A 81 17.58 -16.38 0.78
CA ASN A 81 17.61 -17.64 0.04
C ASN A 81 16.55 -17.63 -1.07
N GLY A 82 16.94 -18.04 -2.28
CA GLY A 82 16.04 -18.07 -3.45
C GLY A 82 15.74 -16.68 -4.00
N LEU A 83 14.49 -16.47 -4.45
CA LEU A 83 14.08 -15.20 -5.06
C LEU A 83 13.74 -14.11 -4.03
N GLY A 84 13.59 -14.47 -2.76
CA GLY A 84 13.27 -13.53 -1.68
C GLY A 84 14.44 -12.64 -1.30
N ALA A 85 14.18 -11.35 -1.10
CA ALA A 85 15.12 -10.38 -0.60
C ALA A 85 14.47 -9.47 0.45
N GLN A 86 15.30 -8.77 1.21
CA GLN A 86 14.86 -7.84 2.23
C GLN A 86 15.33 -6.43 1.90
N GLY A 87 14.38 -5.54 1.66
CA GLY A 87 14.60 -4.12 1.44
C GLY A 87 14.64 -3.33 2.74
N TYR A 88 15.56 -2.36 2.79
CA TYR A 88 15.68 -1.39 3.87
C TYR A 88 15.74 0.01 3.26
N LEU A 89 14.80 0.88 3.65
CA LEU A 89 14.80 2.27 3.21
C LEU A 89 15.53 3.10 4.26
N HIS A 90 16.76 3.51 3.96
CA HIS A 90 17.60 4.25 4.89
C HIS A 90 17.61 5.74 4.59
N THR A 91 17.72 6.56 5.63
CA THR A 91 18.18 7.94 5.54
C THR A 91 19.63 8.06 6.01
N TYR A 92 20.30 9.14 5.61
CA TYR A 92 21.68 9.42 5.98
C TYR A 92 21.76 10.77 6.69
N ASN A 93 22.53 10.81 7.77
CA ASN A 93 22.96 12.05 8.42
C ASN A 93 24.49 12.07 8.40
N GLY A 94 25.06 12.74 7.39
CA GLY A 94 26.47 12.58 7.04
C GLY A 94 26.79 11.12 6.69
N ALA A 95 27.79 10.54 7.34
CA ALA A 95 28.16 9.13 7.17
C ALA A 95 27.27 8.15 7.96
N VAL A 96 26.42 8.65 8.87
CA VAL A 96 25.60 7.79 9.75
C VAL A 96 24.31 7.39 9.04
N ARG A 97 24.14 6.08 8.88
CA ARG A 97 22.94 5.46 8.30
C ARG A 97 21.87 5.24 9.36
N ASN A 98 20.65 5.69 9.08
CA ASN A 98 19.50 5.51 9.95
C ASN A 98 18.40 4.73 9.22
N LEU A 99 17.90 3.66 9.83
CA LEU A 99 16.74 2.93 9.31
C LEU A 99 15.43 3.58 9.75
N ASN A 100 15.27 3.77 11.07
CA ASN A 100 14.00 4.21 11.65
C ASN A 100 14.07 5.60 12.31
N LYS A 101 15.27 6.12 12.57
CA LYS A 101 15.45 7.45 13.17
C LYS A 101 15.38 8.51 12.08
N ASN A 102 14.51 9.51 12.24
CA ASN A 102 14.29 10.57 11.25
C ASN A 102 14.01 10.05 9.83
N ASN A 103 13.39 8.87 9.72
CA ASN A 103 13.01 8.30 8.44
C ASN A 103 11.60 8.82 8.04
N PRO A 104 11.45 9.43 6.86
CA PRO A 104 10.16 10.00 6.42
C PRO A 104 9.01 9.00 6.42
N LEU A 105 9.23 7.79 5.91
CA LEU A 105 8.20 6.75 5.92
C LEU A 105 7.79 6.41 7.36
N VAL A 106 8.75 6.21 8.27
CA VAL A 106 8.44 5.89 9.68
C VAL A 106 7.65 7.01 10.36
N LYS A 107 8.01 8.28 10.12
CA LYS A 107 7.26 9.42 10.67
C LYS A 107 5.81 9.41 10.21
N VAL A 108 5.56 9.11 8.94
CA VAL A 108 4.20 9.03 8.38
C VAL A 108 3.44 7.83 8.95
N LEU A 109 4.09 6.67 9.06
CA LEU A 109 3.45 5.46 9.62
C LEU A 109 2.93 5.69 11.05
N GLU A 110 3.74 6.38 11.86
CA GLU A 110 3.40 6.77 13.22
C GLU A 110 2.33 7.88 13.24
N GLY A 111 2.61 9.02 12.61
CA GLY A 111 1.78 10.22 12.73
C GLY A 111 0.42 10.13 12.05
N LEU A 112 0.29 9.33 10.99
CA LEU A 112 -0.99 9.07 10.30
C LEU A 112 -1.63 7.75 10.69
N ARG A 113 -1.08 7.02 11.67
CA ARG A 113 -1.67 5.79 12.25
C ARG A 113 -1.81 4.63 11.25
N PHE A 114 -0.83 4.45 10.39
CA PHE A 114 -0.68 3.19 9.63
C PHE A 114 -0.12 2.05 10.50
N TRP A 115 0.47 2.40 11.64
CA TRP A 115 0.42 1.54 12.81
C TRP A 115 -0.86 1.81 13.59
N GLU A 116 -1.48 0.74 14.08
CA GLU A 116 -2.64 0.83 14.96
C GLU A 116 -2.36 1.81 16.11
N ASN A 117 -3.25 2.80 16.25
CA ASN A 117 -3.13 3.92 17.21
C ASN A 117 -1.86 4.78 17.09
N GLY A 118 -1.09 4.63 16.01
CA GLY A 118 0.22 5.28 15.83
C GLY A 118 1.34 4.61 16.64
N GLU A 119 1.08 3.47 17.27
CA GLU A 119 2.06 2.82 18.14
C GLU A 119 3.19 2.20 17.31
N LYS A 120 4.42 2.59 17.59
CA LYS A 120 5.58 2.06 16.87
C LYS A 120 5.65 0.53 17.00
N ASN A 121 5.69 -0.15 15.85
CA ASN A 121 5.62 -1.60 15.71
C ASN A 121 4.26 -2.25 16.03
N GLY A 122 3.20 -1.44 16.18
CA GLY A 122 1.82 -1.90 16.28
C GLY A 122 1.37 -2.67 15.04
N LEU A 123 0.14 -3.21 15.10
CA LEU A 123 -0.46 -3.88 13.95
C LEU A 123 -0.54 -2.91 12.77
N LYS A 124 -0.41 -3.43 11.55
CA LYS A 124 -0.62 -2.62 10.35
C LYS A 124 -2.10 -2.27 10.26
N SER A 125 -2.39 -1.02 9.91
CA SER A 125 -3.75 -0.52 9.75
C SER A 125 -3.82 0.46 8.58
N VAL A 126 -5.01 0.57 7.99
CA VAL A 126 -5.30 1.58 6.96
C VAL A 126 -6.20 2.65 7.61
N PRO A 127 -5.71 3.89 7.75
CA PRO A 127 -6.46 4.96 8.42
C PRO A 127 -7.77 5.33 7.73
N LEU A 128 -8.80 5.67 8.51
CA LEU A 128 -10.14 6.00 7.98
C LEU A 128 -10.15 7.19 7.01
N PHE A 129 -9.26 8.18 7.18
CA PHE A 129 -9.22 9.35 6.30
C PHE A 129 -8.91 8.97 4.85
N MET A 130 -8.23 7.84 4.60
CA MET A 130 -7.92 7.34 3.25
C MET A 130 -9.17 7.10 2.40
N ARG A 131 -10.35 6.93 3.03
CA ARG A 131 -11.63 6.77 2.32
C ARG A 131 -12.05 8.01 1.53
N THR A 132 -11.71 9.19 2.02
CA THR A 132 -12.09 10.49 1.43
C THR A 132 -10.88 11.26 0.95
N GLU A 133 -9.70 10.67 0.98
CA GLU A 133 -8.47 11.31 0.52
C GLU A 133 -8.53 11.58 -0.99
N GLN A 134 -7.63 12.43 -1.49
CA GLN A 134 -7.55 12.74 -2.92
C GLN A 134 -7.48 11.46 -3.76
N ILE A 135 -8.15 11.45 -4.92
CA ILE A 135 -8.23 10.32 -5.85
C ILE A 135 -6.82 9.82 -6.17
N VAL A 136 -5.90 10.73 -6.51
CA VAL A 136 -4.50 10.40 -6.82
C VAL A 136 -3.80 9.66 -5.67
N VAL A 137 -4.09 10.00 -4.42
CA VAL A 137 -3.49 9.34 -3.24
C VAL A 137 -4.12 7.96 -3.04
N ARG A 138 -5.44 7.84 -3.19
CA ARG A 138 -6.15 6.55 -3.11
C ARG A 138 -5.68 5.58 -4.19
N GLU A 139 -5.52 6.06 -5.43
CA GLU A 139 -5.02 5.31 -6.57
C GLU A 139 -3.55 4.90 -6.36
N ALA A 140 -2.68 5.85 -5.98
CA ALA A 140 -1.28 5.55 -5.73
C ALA A 140 -1.09 4.56 -4.58
N PHE A 141 -1.87 4.68 -3.51
CA PHE A 141 -1.88 3.74 -2.39
C PHE A 141 -2.29 2.34 -2.86
N LEU A 142 -3.39 2.18 -3.60
CA LEU A 142 -3.79 0.88 -4.12
C LEU A 142 -2.75 0.31 -5.09
N ALA A 143 -2.15 1.13 -5.95
CA ALA A 143 -1.10 0.70 -6.85
C ALA A 143 0.10 0.15 -6.08
N GLY A 144 0.55 0.83 -5.02
CA GLY A 144 1.63 0.33 -4.16
C GLY A 144 1.28 -0.99 -3.49
N LEU A 145 0.05 -1.14 -2.99
CA LEU A 145 -0.40 -2.38 -2.37
C LEU A 145 -0.45 -3.54 -3.37
N ILE A 146 -1.00 -3.30 -4.57
CA ILE A 146 -1.06 -4.25 -5.68
C ILE A 146 0.35 -4.67 -6.10
N ASP A 147 1.27 -3.72 -6.24
CA ASP A 147 2.67 -3.97 -6.61
C ASP A 147 3.42 -4.82 -5.55
N SER A 148 2.97 -4.84 -4.29
CA SER A 148 3.58 -5.66 -3.23
C SER A 148 2.97 -7.05 -3.06
N ASP A 149 1.64 -7.15 -2.90
CA ASP A 149 1.01 -8.30 -2.26
C ASP A 149 -0.24 -8.75 -3.03
N SER A 150 -0.22 -8.58 -4.37
CA SER A 150 -1.32 -9.02 -5.21
C SER A 150 -0.92 -10.01 -6.28
N SER A 151 -1.91 -10.79 -6.70
CA SER A 151 -1.88 -11.52 -7.97
C SER A 151 -2.86 -10.87 -8.94
N CYS A 152 -2.39 -10.60 -10.16
CA CYS A 152 -3.21 -10.01 -11.21
C CYS A 152 -3.52 -11.04 -12.30
N ASN A 153 -4.78 -11.13 -12.68
CA ASN A 153 -5.24 -11.99 -13.76
C ASN A 153 -6.15 -11.22 -14.71
N ILE A 154 -6.08 -11.53 -16.01
CA ILE A 154 -7.01 -11.00 -17.02
C ILE A 154 -8.10 -12.04 -17.25
N GLN A 155 -9.34 -11.69 -16.97
CA GLN A 155 -10.49 -12.57 -17.16
C GLN A 155 -11.63 -11.82 -17.85
N GLY A 156 -12.10 -12.32 -18.99
CA GLY A 156 -13.24 -11.73 -19.71
C GLY A 156 -13.02 -10.30 -20.21
N GLY A 157 -11.76 -9.90 -20.47
CA GLY A 157 -11.42 -8.53 -20.87
C GLY A 157 -11.33 -7.53 -19.71
N SER A 158 -11.48 -8.00 -18.46
CA SER A 158 -11.30 -7.20 -17.25
C SER A 158 -10.03 -7.61 -16.52
N ILE A 159 -9.31 -6.62 -15.97
CA ILE A 159 -8.20 -6.87 -15.04
C ILE A 159 -8.78 -7.15 -13.67
N ARG A 160 -8.31 -8.22 -13.03
CA ARG A 160 -8.65 -8.63 -11.68
C ARG A 160 -7.39 -8.67 -10.84
N ALA A 161 -7.30 -7.79 -9.84
CA ALA A 161 -6.29 -7.86 -8.79
C ALA A 161 -6.86 -8.57 -7.57
N GLU A 162 -6.12 -9.54 -7.04
CA GLU A 162 -6.40 -10.25 -5.80
C GLU A 162 -5.35 -9.89 -4.75
N ILE A 163 -5.78 -9.17 -3.72
CA ILE A 163 -4.99 -8.86 -2.52
C ILE A 163 -5.48 -9.82 -1.43
N ALA A 164 -4.54 -10.36 -0.66
CA ALA A 164 -4.79 -11.29 0.44
C ALA A 164 -4.30 -10.68 1.75
N THR A 165 -5.12 -10.66 2.79
CA THR A 165 -4.66 -10.27 4.13
C THR A 165 -5.34 -11.10 5.21
N VAL A 166 -4.70 -11.21 6.36
CA VAL A 166 -5.23 -11.83 7.59
C VAL A 166 -5.55 -10.78 8.67
N TYR A 167 -5.40 -9.49 8.35
CA TYR A 167 -5.61 -8.38 9.28
C TYR A 167 -6.90 -7.64 8.90
N PRO A 168 -7.98 -7.74 9.70
CA PRO A 168 -9.24 -7.06 9.41
C PRO A 168 -9.10 -5.54 9.17
N PRO A 169 -8.30 -4.78 9.93
CA PRO A 169 -8.15 -3.34 9.69
C PRO A 169 -7.57 -2.99 8.30
N ILE A 170 -6.72 -3.86 7.75
CA ILE A 170 -6.22 -3.72 6.39
C ILE A 170 -7.35 -4.05 5.41
N GLY A 171 -8.03 -5.18 5.61
CA GLY A 171 -9.09 -5.64 4.72
C GLY A 171 -10.23 -4.62 4.59
N ASP A 172 -10.70 -4.07 5.72
CA ASP A 172 -11.73 -3.05 5.75
C ASP A 172 -11.29 -1.78 5.01
N GLY A 173 -10.09 -1.25 5.33
CA GLY A 173 -9.59 -0.03 4.69
C GLY A 173 -9.39 -0.18 3.18
N VAL A 174 -8.85 -1.32 2.73
CA VAL A 174 -8.63 -1.64 1.32
C VAL A 174 -9.96 -1.78 0.56
N ASN A 175 -10.97 -2.40 1.17
CA ASN A 175 -12.33 -2.48 0.65
C ASN A 175 -12.96 -1.08 0.51
N PHE A 176 -12.80 -0.24 1.54
CA PHE A 176 -13.32 1.12 1.54
C PHE A 176 -12.67 1.98 0.45
N ILE A 177 -11.34 1.94 0.31
CA ILE A 177 -10.63 2.69 -0.73
C ILE A 177 -11.08 2.22 -2.11
N GLY A 178 -11.11 0.91 -2.36
CA GLY A 178 -11.60 0.34 -3.62
C GLY A 178 -12.99 0.82 -4.02
N ARG A 179 -13.95 0.70 -3.10
CA ARG A 179 -15.34 1.16 -3.32
C ARG A 179 -15.43 2.67 -3.51
N SER A 180 -14.63 3.42 -2.77
CA SER A 180 -14.60 4.89 -2.86
C SER A 180 -14.14 5.39 -4.23
N LEU A 181 -13.32 4.61 -4.93
CA LEU A 181 -12.88 4.85 -6.32
C LEU A 181 -13.87 4.32 -7.37
N GLY A 182 -14.99 3.74 -6.94
CA GLY A 182 -15.98 3.15 -7.85
C GLY A 182 -15.60 1.77 -8.39
N LEU A 183 -14.56 1.13 -7.84
CA LEU A 183 -14.19 -0.23 -8.22
C LEU A 183 -15.22 -1.20 -7.66
N THR A 184 -15.58 -2.20 -8.46
CA THR A 184 -16.32 -3.34 -7.93
C THR A 184 -15.37 -4.14 -7.06
N VAL A 185 -15.74 -4.39 -5.80
CA VAL A 185 -14.95 -5.16 -4.83
C VAL A 185 -15.83 -6.28 -4.26
N SER A 186 -15.41 -7.53 -4.45
CA SER A 186 -15.95 -8.66 -3.70
C SER A 186 -14.91 -9.19 -2.72
N VAL A 187 -15.40 -9.76 -1.62
CA VAL A 187 -14.58 -10.32 -0.54
C VAL A 187 -14.93 -11.78 -0.40
N HIS A 188 -13.91 -12.64 -0.37
CA HIS A 188 -14.06 -14.05 -0.06
C HIS A 188 -13.19 -14.40 1.13
N PHE A 189 -13.73 -15.19 2.04
CA PHE A 189 -13.00 -15.81 3.13
C PHE A 189 -12.43 -17.15 2.65
N ARG A 190 -11.16 -17.42 2.92
CA ARG A 190 -10.62 -18.79 2.87
C ARG A 190 -9.96 -19.11 4.22
N GLY A 191 -10.19 -20.31 4.72
CA GLY A 191 -9.44 -20.81 5.88
C GLY A 191 -7.96 -20.96 5.54
N ALA A 192 -7.09 -20.65 6.49
CA ALA A 192 -5.66 -20.89 6.36
C ALA A 192 -5.37 -22.36 6.06
N ASN A 193 -4.38 -22.65 5.21
CA ASN A 193 -3.83 -24.00 5.15
C ASN A 193 -3.21 -24.34 6.51
N PHE A 194 -3.61 -25.48 7.08
CA PHE A 194 -3.05 -26.06 8.30
C PHE A 194 -1.53 -26.20 8.14
N SER A 195 -0.74 -25.38 8.84
CA SER A 195 0.68 -25.71 9.08
C SER A 195 0.77 -26.37 10.46
N GLU A 196 1.12 -27.65 10.50
CA GLU A 196 1.14 -28.54 11.68
C GLU A 196 1.95 -28.04 12.90
N ARG A 197 2.66 -26.91 12.81
CA ARG A 197 3.64 -26.58 13.85
C ARG A 197 3.11 -25.86 15.07
N HIS A 198 2.10 -24.98 14.99
CA HIS A 198 1.71 -24.17 16.17
C HIS A 198 0.19 -24.06 16.27
N GLY A 199 -0.42 -24.95 17.08
CA GLY A 199 -1.87 -25.04 17.32
C GLY A 199 -2.64 -23.72 17.20
N LEU A 200 -3.64 -23.76 16.32
CA LEU A 200 -4.56 -22.71 15.88
C LEU A 200 -3.96 -21.52 15.12
N LYS A 201 -4.47 -21.33 13.90
CA LYS A 201 -4.83 -20.02 13.34
C LYS A 201 -5.89 -20.22 12.25
N GLU A 202 -7.15 -19.94 12.57
CA GLU A 202 -8.09 -19.43 11.57
C GLU A 202 -7.46 -18.14 11.05
N SER A 203 -6.84 -18.20 9.88
CA SER A 203 -6.44 -16.99 9.17
C SER A 203 -7.47 -16.78 8.09
N ASP A 204 -8.40 -15.89 8.35
CA ASP A 204 -9.34 -15.38 7.39
C ASP A 204 -8.51 -14.79 6.25
N LEU A 205 -8.43 -15.47 5.12
CA LEU A 205 -7.84 -14.91 3.92
C LEU A 205 -8.90 -14.02 3.28
N TRP A 206 -8.67 -12.71 3.26
CA TRP A 206 -9.54 -11.76 2.59
C TRP A 206 -9.06 -11.57 1.17
N THR A 207 -9.73 -12.19 0.22
CA THR A 207 -9.45 -12.04 -1.20
C THR A 207 -10.32 -10.91 -1.77
N PHE A 208 -9.70 -9.84 -2.26
CA PHE A 208 -10.38 -8.74 -2.95
C PHE A 208 -10.41 -8.97 -4.45
N HIS A 209 -11.48 -8.58 -5.15
CA HIS A 209 -11.50 -8.60 -6.61
C HIS A 209 -11.86 -7.23 -7.14
N TYR A 210 -10.89 -6.55 -7.74
CA TYR A 210 -11.11 -5.27 -8.41
C TYR A 210 -11.46 -5.52 -9.87
N MET A 211 -12.61 -5.03 -10.33
CA MET A 211 -12.94 -5.03 -11.76
C MET A 211 -12.99 -3.60 -12.26
N VAL A 212 -12.13 -3.27 -13.23
CA VAL A 212 -12.23 -2.03 -14.00
C VAL A 212 -13.40 -2.18 -14.96
N GLY A 213 -14.40 -1.30 -14.87
CA GLY A 213 -15.56 -1.32 -15.76
C GLY A 213 -15.14 -1.17 -17.23
N GLN A 214 -15.79 -1.92 -18.13
CA GLN A 214 -15.59 -1.77 -19.58
C GLN A 214 -15.82 -0.30 -19.98
N ILE A 215 -14.88 0.26 -20.73
CA ILE A 215 -15.09 1.51 -21.47
C ILE A 215 -16.36 1.32 -22.29
N MET A 216 -17.41 2.08 -21.99
CA MET A 216 -18.61 2.10 -22.84
C MET A 216 -18.17 2.54 -24.23
N LYS A 217 -18.11 1.59 -25.17
CA LYS A 217 -18.03 1.92 -26.59
C LYS A 217 -19.32 2.66 -26.92
N HIS A 218 -19.27 3.98 -27.05
CA HIS A 218 -20.30 4.71 -27.76
C HIS A 218 -20.26 4.24 -29.22
N SER A 219 -21.14 3.29 -29.54
CA SER A 219 -21.49 2.97 -30.91
C SER A 219 -22.36 4.10 -31.46
N GLY A 220 -21.71 5.17 -31.92
CA GLY A 220 -22.32 6.10 -32.86
C GLY A 220 -22.61 5.36 -34.16
N ARG A 221 -23.87 5.12 -34.45
CA ARG A 221 -24.32 4.73 -35.80
C ARG A 221 -24.40 6.02 -36.63
N TYR A 222 -23.70 5.99 -37.77
CA TYR A 222 -23.93 6.88 -38.90
C TYR A 222 -25.33 6.66 -39.48
#